data_AF-A0A357CNL1-F1
#
_entry.id   AF-A0A357CNL1-F1
#
_cell.length_a   1.000
_cell.length_b   1.000
_cell.length_c   1.000
_cell.angle_alpha   90.00
_cell.angle_beta   90.00
_cell.angle_gamma   90.00
#
_symmetry.space_group_name_H-M   'P 1'
#
loop_
_entity.id
_entity.type
_entity.pdbx_description
1 polymer ?
#
loop_
_entity_poly.entity_id
_entity_poly.type
_entity_poly.pdbx_seq_one_letter_code
_entity_poly.pdbx_strand_id
1 'polypeptide(L)'
;MALKPRELEQLQPGEFLQLWDGYIWRQEQNEDMLAYFVSCLMNVSGKVLKRRMTPKELLKPLREPKNPRDRKAEEEYLKERFGLKGGVDSGDSS
;
A
#
# COMPACT_ATOMS: atom_id res chain seq x y z
N MET A 1 19.29 -2.40 0.27
CA MET A 1 20.16 -1.21 0.33
C MET A 1 20.15 -0.69 1.75
N ALA A 2 21.31 -0.55 2.37
CA ALA A 2 21.45 0.07 3.68
C ALA A 2 21.97 1.50 3.46
N LEU A 3 21.07 2.39 3.03
CA LEU A 3 21.40 3.81 2.85
C LEU A 3 21.42 4.49 4.22
N LYS A 4 22.40 5.36 4.43
CA LYS A 4 22.38 6.28 5.57
C LYS A 4 21.29 7.33 5.35
N PRO A 5 20.71 7.91 6.41
CA PRO A 5 19.68 8.94 6.26
C PRO A 5 20.08 10.09 5.31
N ARG A 6 21.34 10.54 5.39
CA ARG A 6 21.87 11.60 4.53
C ARG A 6 22.00 11.20 3.05
N GLU A 7 22.20 9.92 2.77
CA GLU A 7 22.28 9.41 1.39
C GLU A 7 20.88 9.27 0.79
N LEU A 8 19.87 8.98 1.62
CA LEU A 8 18.47 8.98 1.20
C LEU A 8 18.01 10.38 0.76
N GLU A 9 18.41 11.42 1.48
CA GLU A 9 18.07 12.82 1.17
C GLU A 9 18.68 13.31 -0.16
N GLN A 10 19.73 12.63 -0.64
CA GLN A 10 20.45 13.01 -1.86
C GLN A 10 20.02 12.19 -3.09
N LEU A 11 19.08 11.27 -2.95
CA LEU A 11 18.58 10.45 -4.05
C LEU A 11 17.95 11.32 -5.13
N GLN A 12 18.28 11.02 -6.38
CA GLN A 12 17.53 11.57 -7.50
C GLN A 12 16.13 10.95 -7.54
N PRO A 13 15.13 11.65 -8.10
CA PRO A 13 13.76 11.13 -8.18
C PRO A 13 13.67 9.75 -8.83
N GLY A 14 14.46 9.49 -9.90
CA GLY A 14 14.48 8.19 -10.56
C GLY A 14 15.03 7.06 -9.68
N GLU A 15 16.09 7.34 -8.91
CA GLU A 15 16.68 6.37 -7.99
C GLU A 15 15.75 6.09 -6.81
N PHE A 16 15.04 7.10 -6.33
CA PHE A 16 14.00 6.95 -5.31
C PHE A 16 12.87 6.04 -5.79
N LEU A 17 12.38 6.23 -7.01
CA LEU A 17 11.33 5.38 -7.58
C LEU A 17 11.78 3.92 -7.68
N GLN A 18 13.00 3.66 -8.13
CA GLN A 18 13.54 2.30 -8.18
C GLN A 18 13.67 1.67 -6.78
N LEU A 19 14.10 2.46 -5.78
CA LEU A 19 14.16 2.01 -4.39
C LEU A 19 12.77 1.66 -3.86
N TRP A 20 11.78 2.50 -4.17
CA TRP A 20 10.38 2.32 -3.80
C TRP A 20 9.78 1.05 -4.43
N ASP A 21 9.96 0.86 -5.74
CA ASP A 21 9.49 -0.32 -6.45
C ASP A 21 10.10 -1.60 -5.86
N GLY A 22 11.41 -1.57 -5.59
CA GLY A 22 12.09 -2.69 -4.95
C GLY A 22 11.62 -2.94 -3.51
N TYR A 23 11.19 -1.91 -2.79
CA TYR A 23 10.58 -2.05 -1.46
C TYR A 23 9.21 -2.71 -1.54
N ILE A 24 8.35 -2.25 -2.43
CA ILE A 24 7.02 -2.82 -2.66
C ILE A 24 7.14 -4.30 -3.04
N TRP A 25 8.05 -4.62 -3.97
CA TRP A 25 8.30 -6.01 -4.34
C TRP A 25 8.68 -6.89 -3.14
N ARG A 26 9.59 -6.43 -2.27
CA ARG A 26 9.97 -7.19 -1.06
C ARG A 26 8.82 -7.34 -0.07
N GLN A 27 7.99 -6.32 0.07
CA GLN A 27 6.79 -6.40 0.91
C GLN A 27 5.84 -7.46 0.39
N GLU A 28 5.54 -7.45 -0.92
CA GLU A 28 4.66 -8.45 -1.53
C GLU A 28 5.17 -9.89 -1.33
N GLN A 29 6.48 -10.13 -1.50
CA GLN A 29 7.07 -11.46 -1.25
C GLN A 29 6.93 -11.89 0.22
N ASN A 30 7.14 -10.98 1.16
CA ASN A 30 6.98 -11.26 2.59
C ASN A 30 5.52 -11.56 2.93
N GLU A 31 4.58 -10.80 2.38
CA GLU A 31 3.14 -11.00 2.55
C GLU A 31 2.69 -12.36 1.98
N ASP A 32 3.18 -12.73 0.79
CA ASP A 32 2.89 -14.04 0.18
C ASP A 32 3.35 -15.19 1.08
N MET A 33 4.57 -15.10 1.62
CA MET A 33 5.13 -16.09 2.55
C MET A 33 4.30 -16.17 3.84
N LEU A 34 3.97 -15.02 4.45
CA LEU A 34 3.17 -14.98 5.67
C LEU A 34 1.76 -15.55 5.44
N ALA A 35 1.11 -15.16 4.35
CA ALA A 35 -0.22 -15.66 4.00
C ALA A 35 -0.23 -17.18 3.80
N TYR A 36 0.84 -17.74 3.24
CA TYR A 36 1.02 -19.18 3.15
C TYR A 36 0.96 -19.84 4.54
N PHE A 37 1.83 -19.45 5.46
CA PHE A 37 1.89 -20.04 6.80
C PHE A 37 0.62 -19.81 7.62
N VAL A 38 0.03 -18.61 7.54
CA VAL A 38 -1.23 -18.30 8.21
C VAL A 38 -2.35 -19.18 7.68
N SER A 39 -2.43 -19.39 6.37
CA SER A 39 -3.44 -20.29 5.79
C SER A 39 -3.30 -21.73 6.31
N CYS A 40 -2.06 -22.22 6.46
CA CYS A 40 -1.79 -23.53 7.05
C CYS A 40 -2.28 -23.59 8.50
N LEU A 41 -1.94 -22.60 9.33
CA LEU A 41 -2.34 -22.54 10.74
C LEU A 41 -3.87 -22.51 10.90
N MET A 42 -4.56 -21.69 10.11
CA MET A 42 -6.02 -21.58 10.13
C MET A 42 -6.71 -22.89 9.73
N ASN A 43 -6.15 -23.60 8.74
CA ASN A 43 -6.70 -24.85 8.24
C ASN A 43 -6.46 -26.03 9.19
N VAL A 44 -5.31 -26.07 9.87
CA VAL A 44 -5.03 -27.06 10.92
C VAL A 44 -5.93 -26.84 12.13
N SER A 45 -6.23 -25.58 12.47
CA SER A 45 -7.15 -25.20 13.55
C SER A 45 -8.64 -25.40 13.19
N GLY A 46 -8.92 -26.16 12.12
CA GLY A 46 -10.16 -26.21 11.34
C GLY A 46 -11.46 -26.65 12.03
N LYS A 47 -11.48 -26.82 13.36
CA LYS A 47 -12.76 -26.94 14.10
C LYS A 47 -13.53 -25.62 14.16
N VAL A 48 -12.84 -24.48 14.08
CA VAL A 48 -13.45 -23.15 14.17
C VAL A 48 -13.88 -22.62 12.79
N LEU A 49 -13.03 -22.80 11.77
CA LEU A 49 -13.36 -22.42 10.41
C LEU A 49 -13.98 -23.62 9.68
N LYS A 50 -15.30 -23.55 9.44
CA LYS A 50 -16.07 -24.52 8.62
C LYS A 50 -15.65 -24.56 7.14
N ARG A 51 -14.59 -23.84 6.76
CA ARG A 51 -14.06 -23.72 5.40
C ARG A 51 -12.54 -23.69 5.41
N ARG A 52 -11.92 -24.17 4.35
CA ARG A 52 -10.48 -24.00 4.12
C ARG A 52 -10.20 -22.58 3.65
N MET A 53 -9.20 -21.95 4.24
CA MET A 53 -8.66 -20.65 3.83
C MET A 53 -7.49 -20.85 2.88
N THR A 54 -7.42 -20.03 1.84
CA THR A 54 -6.27 -19.95 0.93
C THR A 54 -5.45 -18.68 1.16
N PRO A 55 -4.15 -18.67 0.84
CA PRO A 55 -3.32 -17.46 0.94
C PRO A 55 -3.90 -16.30 0.11
N LYS A 56 -4.45 -16.60 -1.07
CA LYS A 56 -5.07 -15.61 -1.95
C LYS A 56 -6.26 -14.91 -1.29
N GLU A 57 -7.09 -15.64 -0.53
CA GLU A 57 -8.21 -15.04 0.20
C GLU A 57 -7.74 -14.15 1.35
N LEU A 58 -6.62 -14.48 1.99
CA LEU A 58 -6.03 -13.66 3.04
C LEU A 58 -5.45 -12.36 2.49
N LEU A 59 -4.86 -12.40 1.29
CA LEU A 59 -4.22 -11.25 0.65
C LEU A 59 -5.18 -10.33 -0.10
N LYS A 60 -6.37 -10.85 -0.47
CA LYS A 60 -7.36 -10.12 -1.26
C LYS A 60 -7.70 -8.74 -0.68
N PRO A 61 -8.00 -8.58 0.62
CA PRO A 61 -8.30 -7.26 1.20
C PRO A 61 -7.13 -6.27 1.16
N LEU A 62 -5.89 -6.75 1.10
CA LEU A 62 -4.68 -5.92 1.04
C LEU A 62 -4.36 -5.46 -0.39
N ARG A 63 -4.71 -6.29 -1.38
CA ARG A 63 -4.38 -6.07 -2.80
C ARG A 63 -5.51 -5.47 -3.62
N GLU A 64 -6.74 -5.48 -3.11
CA GLU A 64 -7.86 -4.86 -3.80
C GLU A 64 -7.69 -3.34 -3.83
N PRO A 65 -7.74 -2.71 -5.01
CA PRO A 65 -7.72 -1.26 -5.10
C PRO A 65 -8.94 -0.73 -4.34
N LYS A 66 -8.70 0.23 -3.43
CA LYS A 66 -9.77 0.90 -2.68
C LYS A 66 -10.83 1.44 -3.65
N ASN A 67 -12.10 1.37 -3.25
CA ASN A 67 -13.18 1.83 -4.10
C ASN A 67 -13.00 3.32 -4.44
N PRO A 68 -13.38 3.76 -5.66
CA PRO A 68 -13.27 5.17 -6.07
C PRO A 68 -14.01 6.13 -5.13
N ARG A 69 -15.05 5.61 -4.44
CA ARG A 69 -15.85 6.35 -3.46
C ARG A 69 -15.06 6.65 -2.18
N ASP A 70 -14.21 5.73 -1.74
CA ASP A 70 -13.36 5.90 -0.56
C ASP A 70 -12.23 6.90 -0.84
N ARG A 71 -11.76 6.94 -2.09
CA ARG A 71 -10.73 7.89 -2.54
C ARG A 71 -11.19 9.35 -2.44
N LYS A 72 -12.44 9.65 -2.81
CA LYS A 72 -13.00 11.02 -2.67
C LYS A 72 -13.16 11.42 -1.20
N ALA A 73 -13.61 10.49 -0.35
CA ALA A 73 -13.73 10.74 1.08
C ALA A 73 -12.36 10.95 1.75
N GLU A 74 -11.34 10.19 1.35
CA GLU A 74 -9.96 10.42 1.78
C GLU A 74 -9.43 11.77 1.28
N GLU A 75 -9.73 12.15 0.04
CA GLU A 75 -9.31 13.43 -0.52
C GLU A 75 -9.95 14.62 0.22
N GLU A 76 -11.24 14.55 0.55
CA GLU A 76 -11.93 15.56 1.37
C GLU A 76 -11.34 15.62 2.78
N TYR A 77 -11.12 14.47 3.42
CA TYR A 77 -10.48 14.39 4.73
C TYR A 77 -9.07 15.02 4.74
N LEU A 78 -8.26 14.75 3.71
CA LEU A 78 -6.92 15.30 3.58
C LEU A 78 -6.94 16.80 3.29
N LYS A 79 -7.88 17.28 2.46
CA LYS A 79 -8.06 18.72 2.19
C LYS A 79 -8.42 19.47 3.46
N GLU A 80 -9.30 18.92 4.28
CA GLU A 80 -9.68 19.51 5.57
C GLU A 80 -8.50 19.49 6.57
N ARG A 81 -7.86 18.32 6.75
CA ARG A 81 -6.79 18.14 7.74
C ARG A 81 -5.54 18.97 7.46
N PHE A 82 -5.21 19.17 6.19
CA PHE A 82 -4.02 19.91 5.77
C PHE A 82 -4.33 21.33 5.26
N GLY A 83 -5.59 21.78 5.32
CA GLY A 83 -5.98 23.11 4.86
C GLY A 83 -5.75 23.36 3.37
N LEU A 84 -5.75 22.30 2.56
CA LEU A 84 -5.48 22.37 1.13
C LEU A 84 -6.74 22.85 0.41
N LYS A 85 -6.90 24.18 0.27
CA LYS A 85 -7.82 24.74 -0.72
C LYS A 85 -7.31 24.31 -2.10
N GLY A 86 -8.15 23.58 -2.83
CA GLY A 86 -7.83 23.11 -4.18
C GLY A 86 -7.18 24.23 -4.97
N GLY A 87 -6.02 23.92 -5.57
CA GLY A 87 -5.24 24.88 -6.34
C GLY A 87 -6.17 25.61 -7.30
N VAL A 88 -6.25 26.92 -7.13
CA VAL A 88 -6.81 27.81 -8.13
C VAL A 88 -5.99 27.54 -9.38
N ASP A 89 -6.67 27.09 -10.43
CA ASP A 89 -6.16 27.05 -11.79
C ASP A 89 -5.99 28.51 -12.23
N SER A 90 -4.96 29.18 -11.71
CA SER A 90 -4.53 30.49 -12.20
C SER A 90 -3.67 30.26 -13.44
N GLY A 91 -4.36 29.83 -14.51
CA GLY A 91 -3.92 29.97 -15.89
C GLY A 91 -4.59 31.21 -16.48
N ASP A 92 -4.15 32.38 -16.03
CA ASP A 92 -4.54 33.65 -16.63
C ASP A 92 -3.60 33.99 -17.79
N SER A 93 -4.19 34.45 -18.89
CA SER A 93 -3.60 35.33 -19.92
C SER A 93 -2.58 34.78 -20.93
N SER A 94 -3.06 34.51 -22.15
CA SER A 94 -2.50 35.03 -23.43
C SER A 94 -3.56 35.03 -24.53
#